data_AF-D5UQS8-F1
#
_entry.id   AF-D5UQS8-F1
#
_cell.length_a   1.000
_cell.length_b   1.000
_cell.length_c   1.000
_cell.angle_alpha   90.00
_cell.angle_beta   90.00
_cell.angle_gamma   90.00
#
_symmetry.space_group_name_H-M   'P 1'
#
loop_
_entity.id
_entity.type
_entity.pdbx_description
1 polymer ?
#
loop_
_entity_poly.entity_id
_entity_poly.type
_entity_poly.pdbx_seq_one_letter_code
_entity_poly.pdbx_strand_id
1 'polypeptide(L)'
;MGTKQSTKKGPSYAEINEKLVRKAIVDNRGELARLDSTTAIREWFDAWVATVDTEPQFVWKLFLRELNKGVGVNSAELWAKEQAEHRAQVAEAARVAPLLRVCTAGFVGETPDGETVASWAICNAQADQSSRAYGEINPDKQKSYDPEDPNSADMVAAYKAVALLADAVGYLGGEAGVIRAQLVISNPNIDTDRLVSMALKDSVSLTVEHHEEADNPAVEVCETEVGERHWKDLAPRDFVIEGEQGQ
;
A
#
# COMPACT_ATOMS: atom_id res chain seq x y z
N MET A 1 22.99 8.78 -63.88
CA MET A 1 21.76 8.48 -63.12
C MET A 1 22.12 7.46 -62.05
N GLY A 2 22.39 7.90 -60.82
CA GLY A 2 22.67 7.00 -59.70
C GLY A 2 21.37 6.59 -59.03
N THR A 3 20.92 5.36 -59.24
CA THR A 3 19.81 4.75 -58.55
C THR A 3 20.20 4.55 -57.07
N LYS A 4 19.61 5.35 -56.17
CA LYS A 4 19.71 5.12 -54.73
C LYS A 4 19.01 3.79 -54.40
N GLN A 5 19.79 2.76 -54.07
CA GLN A 5 19.27 1.55 -53.45
C GLN A 5 18.71 1.92 -52.07
N SER A 6 17.39 1.85 -51.93
CA SER A 6 16.70 1.90 -50.65
C SER A 6 17.05 0.63 -49.87
N THR A 7 17.88 0.76 -48.85
CA THR A 7 18.12 -0.30 -47.86
C THR A 7 16.85 -0.47 -47.04
N LYS A 8 16.15 -1.61 -47.21
CA LYS A 8 15.00 -1.97 -46.36
C LYS A 8 15.49 -2.01 -44.91
N LYS A 9 15.07 -1.04 -44.10
CA LYS A 9 15.28 -1.04 -42.65
C LYS A 9 14.62 -2.31 -42.10
N GLY A 10 15.38 -3.13 -41.37
CA GLY A 10 14.84 -4.32 -40.71
C GLY A 10 13.74 -3.95 -39.70
N PRO A 11 12.92 -4.91 -39.27
CA PRO A 11 11.88 -4.66 -38.28
C PRO A 11 12.50 -4.09 -37.00
N SER A 12 11.83 -3.11 -36.42
CA SER A 12 12.19 -2.56 -35.12
C SER A 12 12.01 -3.60 -34.02
N TYR A 13 12.72 -3.42 -32.90
CA TYR A 13 12.61 -4.29 -31.73
C TYR A 13 11.16 -4.38 -31.21
N ALA A 14 10.42 -3.27 -31.28
CA ALA A 14 9.00 -3.23 -30.93
C ALA A 14 8.13 -4.13 -31.83
N GLU A 15 8.36 -4.12 -33.15
CA GLU A 15 7.64 -4.97 -34.09
C GLU A 15 7.97 -6.45 -33.92
N ILE A 16 9.22 -6.77 -33.54
CA ILE A 16 9.64 -8.13 -33.21
C ILE A 16 8.89 -8.62 -31.97
N ASN A 17 8.91 -7.84 -30.89
CA ASN A 17 8.24 -8.17 -29.64
C ASN A 17 6.72 -8.30 -29.79
N GLU A 18 6.10 -7.42 -30.57
CA GLU A 18 4.66 -7.50 -30.83
C GLU A 18 4.29 -8.76 -31.62
N LYS A 19 5.07 -9.16 -32.63
CA LYS A 19 4.85 -10.42 -33.36
C LYS A 19 5.04 -11.63 -32.45
N LEU A 20 6.06 -11.61 -31.60
CA LEU A 20 6.35 -12.66 -30.64
C LEU A 20 5.18 -12.87 -29.67
N VAL A 21 4.70 -11.78 -29.05
CA VAL A 21 3.54 -11.79 -28.15
C VAL A 21 2.29 -12.29 -28.88
N ARG A 22 1.96 -11.73 -30.05
CA ARG A 22 0.76 -12.15 -30.80
C ARG A 22 0.79 -13.63 -31.14
N LYS A 23 1.95 -14.16 -31.53
CA LYS A 23 2.12 -15.59 -31.79
C LYS A 23 1.84 -16.41 -30.53
N ALA A 24 2.41 -16.02 -29.39
CA ALA A 24 2.18 -16.71 -28.12
C ALA A 24 0.69 -16.72 -27.72
N ILE A 25 -0.02 -15.61 -27.91
CA ILE A 25 -1.46 -15.51 -27.64
C ILE A 25 -2.27 -16.43 -28.57
N VAL A 26 -1.95 -16.45 -29.87
CA VAL A 26 -2.66 -17.29 -30.85
C VAL A 26 -2.42 -18.77 -30.58
N ASP A 27 -1.16 -19.16 -30.37
CA ASP A 27 -0.76 -20.56 -30.19
C ASP A 27 -1.36 -21.15 -28.89
N ASN A 28 -1.58 -20.33 -27.86
CA ASN A 28 -2.07 -20.77 -26.54
C ASN A 28 -3.47 -20.24 -26.18
N ARG A 29 -4.26 -19.81 -27.18
CA ARG A 29 -5.54 -19.12 -26.96
C ARG A 29 -6.50 -19.87 -26.02
N GLY A 30 -6.57 -21.19 -26.14
CA GLY A 30 -7.49 -22.01 -25.33
C GLY A 30 -7.08 -22.13 -23.86
N GLU A 31 -5.78 -22.11 -23.58
CA GLU A 31 -5.24 -22.09 -22.21
C GLU A 31 -5.43 -20.69 -21.60
N LEU A 32 -5.01 -19.66 -22.33
CA LEU A 32 -5.10 -18.27 -21.91
C LEU A 32 -6.55 -17.84 -21.61
N ALA A 33 -7.53 -18.36 -22.35
CA ALA A 33 -8.95 -18.06 -22.12
C ALA A 33 -9.50 -18.59 -20.80
N ARG A 34 -8.76 -19.48 -20.11
CA ARG A 34 -9.15 -20.08 -18.83
C ARG A 34 -8.47 -19.39 -17.64
N LEU A 35 -7.57 -18.45 -17.88
CA LEU A 35 -6.94 -17.69 -16.82
C LEU A 35 -7.98 -16.76 -16.20
N ASP A 36 -8.24 -16.96 -14.90
CA ASP A 36 -9.32 -16.32 -14.15
C ASP A 36 -8.82 -15.46 -12.98
N SER A 37 -7.49 -15.33 -12.83
CA SER A 37 -6.84 -14.53 -11.81
C SER A 37 -5.61 -13.80 -12.35
N THR A 38 -5.25 -12.68 -11.71
CA THR A 38 -4.04 -11.92 -12.05
C THR A 38 -2.77 -12.72 -11.79
N THR A 39 -2.76 -13.54 -10.74
CA THR A 39 -1.69 -14.49 -10.43
C THR A 39 -1.49 -15.50 -11.55
N ALA A 40 -2.55 -16.17 -12.02
CA ALA A 40 -2.45 -17.14 -13.10
C ALA A 40 -1.93 -16.50 -14.41
N ILE A 41 -2.36 -15.27 -14.72
CA ILE A 41 -1.83 -14.50 -15.85
C ILE A 41 -0.33 -14.24 -15.69
N ARG A 42 0.10 -13.85 -14.49
CA ARG A 42 1.50 -13.56 -14.22
C ARG A 42 2.37 -14.81 -14.31
N GLU A 43 1.94 -15.90 -13.68
CA GLU A 43 2.65 -17.19 -13.70
C GLU A 43 2.79 -17.73 -15.12
N TRP A 44 1.71 -17.69 -15.90
CA TRP A 44 1.75 -18.10 -17.31
C TRP A 44 2.75 -17.25 -18.10
N PHE A 45 2.70 -15.92 -17.91
CA PHE A 45 3.60 -15.00 -18.60
C PHE A 45 5.07 -15.22 -18.21
N ASP A 46 5.36 -15.42 -16.92
CA ASP A 46 6.72 -15.66 -16.42
C ASP A 46 7.26 -16.99 -16.94
N ALA A 47 6.43 -18.03 -17.00
CA ALA A 47 6.80 -19.31 -17.62
C ALA A 47 7.07 -19.16 -19.12
N TRP A 48 6.22 -18.45 -19.86
CA TRP A 48 6.38 -18.22 -21.29
C TRP A 48 7.62 -17.37 -21.59
N VAL A 49 7.83 -16.26 -20.88
CA VAL A 49 8.93 -15.34 -21.17
C VAL A 49 10.29 -15.99 -20.92
N ALA A 50 10.38 -16.94 -19.97
CA ALA A 50 11.58 -17.74 -19.74
C ALA A 50 11.96 -18.63 -20.94
N THR A 51 11.05 -18.88 -21.87
CA THR A 51 11.31 -19.70 -23.09
C THR A 51 11.75 -18.88 -24.30
N VAL A 52 11.75 -17.55 -24.20
CA VAL A 52 12.06 -16.65 -25.32
C VAL A 52 13.20 -15.70 -24.95
N ASP A 53 13.94 -15.25 -25.96
CA ASP A 53 15.08 -14.34 -25.76
C ASP A 53 14.59 -12.87 -25.70
N THR A 54 13.86 -12.52 -24.63
CA THR A 54 13.40 -11.15 -24.37
C THR A 54 13.27 -10.88 -22.88
N GLU A 55 13.47 -9.63 -22.48
CA GLU A 55 13.28 -9.25 -21.07
C GLU A 55 11.80 -8.95 -20.77
N PRO A 56 11.27 -9.42 -19.61
CA PRO A 56 9.85 -9.31 -19.26
C PRO A 56 9.25 -7.91 -19.38
N GLN A 57 10.00 -6.88 -18.97
CA GLN A 57 9.52 -5.50 -18.97
C GLN A 57 9.22 -4.95 -20.36
N PHE A 58 9.85 -5.50 -21.42
CA PHE A 58 9.64 -5.03 -22.79
C PHE A 58 8.40 -5.64 -23.45
N VAL A 59 7.88 -6.75 -22.92
CA VAL A 59 6.76 -7.47 -23.52
C VAL A 59 5.51 -7.51 -22.63
N TRP A 60 5.60 -7.24 -21.33
CA TRP A 60 4.48 -7.33 -20.40
C TRP A 60 3.25 -6.49 -20.81
N LYS A 61 3.45 -5.19 -21.09
CA LYS A 61 2.34 -4.30 -21.49
C LYS A 61 1.74 -4.71 -22.84
N LEU A 62 2.57 -5.21 -23.76
CA LEU A 62 2.11 -5.73 -25.05
C LEU A 62 1.31 -7.01 -24.85
N PHE A 63 1.78 -7.91 -23.99
CA PHE A 63 1.11 -9.16 -23.63
C PHE A 63 -0.28 -8.91 -23.08
N LEU A 64 -0.43 -8.06 -22.04
CA LEU A 64 -1.75 -7.74 -21.49
C LEU A 64 -2.71 -7.16 -22.54
N ARG A 65 -2.20 -6.29 -23.41
CA ARG A 65 -2.99 -5.68 -24.49
C ARG A 65 -3.48 -6.73 -25.49
N GLU A 66 -2.60 -7.61 -25.96
CA GLU A 66 -2.97 -8.65 -26.92
C GLU A 66 -3.78 -9.79 -26.29
N LEU A 67 -3.57 -10.09 -25.00
CA LEU A 67 -4.39 -11.01 -24.21
C LEU A 67 -5.85 -10.53 -24.18
N ASN A 68 -6.07 -9.27 -23.83
CA ASN A 68 -7.40 -8.66 -23.86
C ASN A 68 -8.00 -8.68 -25.27
N LYS A 69 -7.24 -8.25 -26.28
CA LYS A 69 -7.73 -8.16 -27.67
C LYS A 69 -8.02 -9.52 -28.31
N GLY A 70 -7.14 -10.49 -28.14
CA GLY A 70 -7.19 -11.78 -28.84
C GLY A 70 -8.00 -12.85 -28.11
N VAL A 71 -8.02 -12.79 -26.78
CA VAL A 71 -8.64 -13.80 -25.91
C VAL A 71 -9.84 -13.24 -25.15
N GLY A 72 -9.90 -11.93 -24.93
CA GLY A 72 -10.97 -11.29 -24.14
C GLY A 72 -10.70 -11.26 -22.64
N VAL A 73 -9.50 -11.68 -22.20
CA VAL A 73 -9.12 -11.68 -20.78
C VAL A 73 -8.58 -10.30 -20.40
N ASN A 74 -9.34 -9.57 -19.61
CA ASN A 74 -8.97 -8.23 -19.14
C ASN A 74 -8.38 -8.31 -17.72
N SER A 75 -7.05 -8.25 -17.62
CA SER A 75 -6.34 -8.29 -16.33
C SER A 75 -6.73 -7.16 -15.37
N ALA A 76 -7.16 -5.99 -15.86
CA ALA A 76 -7.59 -4.90 -15.00
C ALA A 76 -8.96 -5.16 -14.37
N GLU A 77 -9.87 -5.79 -15.12
CA GLU A 77 -11.18 -6.23 -14.59
C GLU A 77 -11.02 -7.38 -13.59
N LEU A 78 -10.14 -8.34 -13.88
CA LEU A 78 -9.82 -9.42 -12.93
C LEU A 78 -9.24 -8.86 -11.63
N TRP A 79 -8.28 -7.94 -11.72
CA TRP A 79 -7.73 -7.27 -10.54
C TRP A 79 -8.82 -6.54 -9.75
N ALA A 80 -9.69 -5.78 -10.42
CA ALA A 80 -10.78 -5.08 -9.74
C ALA A 80 -11.75 -6.04 -9.03
N LYS A 81 -12.04 -7.19 -9.66
CA LYS A 81 -12.86 -8.26 -9.07
C LYS A 81 -12.17 -8.87 -7.84
N GLU A 82 -10.91 -9.27 -7.95
CA GLU A 82 -10.13 -9.83 -6.84
C GLU A 82 -10.05 -8.85 -5.66
N GLN A 83 -9.82 -7.56 -5.93
CA GLN A 83 -9.82 -6.53 -4.89
C GLN A 83 -11.19 -6.36 -4.22
N ALA A 84 -12.29 -6.47 -4.98
CA ALA A 84 -13.64 -6.41 -4.43
C ALA A 84 -13.96 -7.63 -3.56
N GLU A 85 -13.56 -8.83 -4.01
CA GLU A 85 -13.70 -10.07 -3.25
C GLU A 85 -12.88 -10.05 -1.96
N HIS A 86 -11.60 -9.64 -2.04
CA HIS A 86 -10.74 -9.49 -0.88
C HIS A 86 -11.31 -8.47 0.12
N ARG A 87 -11.80 -7.33 -0.36
CA ARG A 87 -12.49 -6.34 0.50
C ARG A 87 -13.71 -6.93 1.21
N ALA A 88 -14.53 -7.70 0.50
CA ALA A 88 -15.70 -8.34 1.08
C ALA A 88 -15.32 -9.40 2.13
N GLN A 89 -14.27 -10.19 1.87
CA GLN A 89 -13.74 -11.18 2.82
C GLN A 89 -13.23 -10.51 4.10
N VAL A 90 -12.41 -9.46 3.97
CA VAL A 90 -11.90 -8.69 5.11
C VAL A 90 -13.06 -8.06 5.89
N ALA A 91 -14.06 -7.48 5.21
CA ALA A 91 -15.21 -6.86 5.87
C ALA A 91 -16.08 -7.87 6.64
N GLU A 92 -16.27 -9.08 6.12
CA GLU A 92 -17.00 -10.14 6.81
C GLU A 92 -16.23 -10.62 8.05
N ALA A 93 -14.94 -10.95 7.87
CA ALA A 93 -14.07 -11.41 8.93
C ALA A 93 -13.89 -10.36 10.04
N ALA A 94 -13.87 -9.07 9.67
CA ALA A 94 -13.76 -7.96 10.59
C ALA A 94 -14.89 -7.91 11.63
N ARG A 95 -16.08 -8.46 11.36
CA ARG A 95 -17.25 -8.39 12.28
C ARG A 95 -16.96 -8.94 13.67
N VAL A 96 -16.12 -9.97 13.76
CA VAL A 96 -15.76 -10.64 15.01
C VAL A 96 -14.31 -10.39 15.41
N ALA A 97 -13.58 -9.60 14.63
CA ALA A 97 -12.18 -9.32 14.86
C ALA A 97 -11.97 -8.31 16.01
N PRO A 98 -10.83 -8.37 16.73
CA PRO A 98 -10.50 -7.37 17.73
C PRO A 98 -10.45 -5.97 17.11
N LEU A 99 -10.85 -4.97 17.89
CA LEU A 99 -10.82 -3.57 17.48
C LEU A 99 -9.64 -2.88 18.16
N LEU A 100 -8.78 -2.27 17.35
CA LEU A 100 -7.67 -1.47 17.80
C LEU A 100 -7.96 0.01 17.56
N ARG A 101 -7.51 0.88 18.46
CA ARG A 101 -7.51 2.33 18.27
C ARG A 101 -6.10 2.87 18.37
N VAL A 102 -5.67 3.55 17.31
CA VAL A 102 -4.33 4.12 17.18
C VAL A 102 -4.46 5.60 16.89
N CYS A 103 -3.76 6.43 17.65
CA CYS A 103 -3.68 7.87 17.45
C CYS A 103 -2.33 8.22 16.84
N THR A 104 -2.29 9.15 15.88
CA THR A 104 -1.04 9.58 15.23
C THR A 104 -1.00 11.08 15.02
N ALA A 105 0.21 11.64 15.07
CA ALA A 105 0.48 13.02 14.69
C ALA A 105 1.86 13.13 14.05
N GLY A 106 1.99 14.02 13.08
CA GLY A 106 3.29 14.50 12.61
C GLY A 106 3.46 15.97 12.94
N PHE A 107 4.71 16.41 13.06
CA PHE A 107 5.04 17.80 13.29
C PHE A 107 6.16 18.22 12.33
N VAL A 108 6.05 19.44 11.80
CA VAL A 108 7.12 20.13 11.07
C VAL A 108 7.27 21.51 11.67
N GLY A 109 8.51 21.86 12.02
CA GLY A 109 8.86 23.16 12.55
C GLY A 109 10.22 23.62 12.06
N GLU A 110 10.60 24.82 12.48
CA GLU A 110 11.91 25.40 12.20
C GLU A 110 12.54 25.80 13.53
N THR A 111 13.82 25.45 13.71
CA THR A 111 14.60 25.89 14.86
C THR A 111 14.91 27.38 14.76
N PRO A 112 15.29 28.06 15.85
CA PRO A 112 15.72 29.46 15.80
C PRO A 112 16.89 29.74 14.83
N ASP A 113 17.71 28.73 14.54
CA ASP A 113 18.85 28.81 13.62
C ASP A 113 18.46 28.54 12.15
N GLY A 114 17.17 28.32 11.86
CA GLY A 114 16.64 28.11 10.52
C GLY A 114 16.68 26.66 10.02
N GLU A 115 17.00 25.69 10.89
CA GLU A 115 16.99 24.28 10.52
C GLU A 115 15.57 23.69 10.65
N THR A 116 15.07 23.06 9.59
CA THR A 116 13.80 22.33 9.62
C THR A 116 13.91 21.10 10.51
N VAL A 117 13.02 21.00 11.50
CA VAL A 117 12.83 19.82 12.34
C VAL A 117 11.50 19.18 12.04
N ALA A 118 11.46 17.86 12.01
CA ALA A 118 10.23 17.13 11.82
C ALA A 118 10.22 15.89 12.69
N SER A 119 9.05 15.59 13.26
CA SER A 119 8.84 14.45 14.15
C SER A 119 7.51 13.77 13.87
N TRP A 120 7.35 12.58 14.43
CA TRP A 120 6.14 11.79 14.35
C TRP A 120 5.88 11.13 15.70
N ALA A 121 4.61 10.84 15.97
CA ALA A 121 4.19 10.06 17.12
C ALA A 121 3.03 9.12 16.77
N ILE A 122 2.99 7.99 17.50
CA ILE A 122 1.93 7.00 17.49
C ILE A 122 1.66 6.62 18.94
N CYS A 123 0.40 6.59 19.37
CA CYS A 123 0.05 6.10 20.71
C CYS A 123 -1.35 5.47 20.76
N ASN A 124 -1.66 4.78 21.86
CA ASN A 124 -3.04 4.40 22.17
C ASN A 124 -3.86 5.63 22.61
N ALA A 125 -5.16 5.46 22.80
CA ALA A 125 -6.07 6.56 23.15
C ALA A 125 -5.73 7.25 24.48
N GLN A 126 -4.98 6.59 25.36
CA GLN A 126 -4.58 7.08 26.67
C GLN A 126 -3.17 7.68 26.68
N ALA A 127 -2.42 7.56 25.58
CA ALA A 127 -0.99 7.90 25.49
C ALA A 127 -0.13 7.31 26.62
N ASP A 128 -0.40 6.06 27.02
CA ASP A 128 0.39 5.39 28.04
C ASP A 128 1.86 5.33 27.62
N GLN A 129 2.79 5.52 28.57
CA GLN A 129 4.23 5.52 28.27
C GLN A 129 4.71 4.23 27.61
N SER A 130 4.11 3.09 27.94
CA SER A 130 4.42 1.79 27.33
C SER A 130 3.89 1.65 25.90
N SER A 131 2.91 2.46 25.53
CA SER A 131 2.08 2.31 24.33
C SER A 131 2.24 3.48 23.36
N ARG A 132 3.35 4.19 23.45
CA ARG A 132 3.73 5.30 22.55
C ARG A 132 5.05 5.03 21.83
N ALA A 133 5.11 5.41 20.57
CA ALA A 133 6.29 5.46 19.73
C ALA A 133 6.41 6.86 19.14
N TYR A 134 7.64 7.31 18.96
CA TYR A 134 7.93 8.66 18.50
C TYR A 134 9.34 8.71 17.91
N GLY A 135 9.59 9.72 17.11
CA GLY A 135 10.95 9.99 16.65
C GLY A 135 11.02 11.11 15.63
N GLU A 136 12.25 11.41 15.24
CA GLU A 136 12.53 12.39 14.21
C GLU A 136 12.27 11.80 12.81
N ILE A 137 11.87 12.67 11.88
CA ILE A 137 11.75 12.34 10.47
C ILE A 137 13.04 12.78 9.77
N ASN A 138 13.83 11.80 9.35
CA ASN A 138 15.03 12.06 8.55
C ASN A 138 14.64 12.16 7.05
N PRO A 139 14.79 13.33 6.40
CA PRO A 139 14.37 13.52 5.00
C PRO A 139 15.12 12.62 4.01
N ASP A 140 16.40 12.31 4.27
CA ASP A 140 17.21 11.47 3.38
C ASP A 140 16.77 9.99 3.39
N LYS A 141 16.16 9.55 4.50
CA LYS A 141 15.73 8.16 4.68
C LYS A 141 14.24 7.97 4.41
N GLN A 142 13.42 8.97 4.70
CA GLN A 142 11.97 8.86 4.68
C GLN A 142 11.41 9.51 3.40
N LYS A 143 11.37 8.75 2.30
CA LYS A 143 10.92 9.22 0.98
C LYS A 143 9.49 9.79 0.90
N SER A 144 8.65 9.49 1.90
CA SER A 144 7.29 10.01 2.00
C SER A 144 7.23 11.39 2.67
N TYR A 145 8.34 11.86 3.22
CA TYR A 145 8.46 13.18 3.81
C TYR A 145 8.96 14.17 2.75
N ASP A 146 8.30 15.31 2.70
CA ASP A 146 8.69 16.46 1.89
C ASP A 146 8.59 17.70 2.79
N PRO A 147 9.71 18.36 3.14
CA PRO A 147 9.69 19.53 4.01
C PRO A 147 8.92 20.72 3.41
N GLU A 148 8.67 20.73 2.10
CA GLU A 148 7.86 21.76 1.44
C GLU A 148 6.34 21.44 1.50
N ASP A 149 5.96 20.20 1.82
CA ASP A 149 4.56 19.80 2.02
C ASP A 149 4.22 19.76 3.52
N PRO A 150 3.35 20.67 4.00
CA PRO A 150 2.99 20.74 5.42
C PRO A 150 2.26 19.50 5.95
N ASN A 151 1.75 18.62 5.06
CA ASN A 151 1.03 17.42 5.47
C ASN A 151 1.93 16.17 5.50
N SER A 152 3.17 16.27 5.01
CA SER A 152 4.00 15.10 4.77
C SER A 152 4.45 14.41 6.06
N ALA A 153 4.63 15.16 7.16
CA ALA A 153 4.95 14.58 8.47
C ALA A 153 3.77 13.76 9.04
N ASP A 154 2.55 14.28 8.97
CA ASP A 154 1.34 13.55 9.36
C ASP A 154 1.16 12.29 8.49
N MET A 155 1.41 12.39 7.18
CA MET A 155 1.39 11.21 6.29
C MET A 155 2.42 10.15 6.71
N VAL A 156 3.63 10.56 7.12
CA VAL A 156 4.66 9.65 7.63
C VAL A 156 4.18 8.95 8.91
N ALA A 157 3.60 9.69 9.85
CA ALA A 157 3.06 9.14 11.09
C ALA A 157 1.93 8.13 10.81
N ALA A 158 0.99 8.50 9.94
CA ALA A 158 -0.13 7.65 9.53
C ALA A 158 0.35 6.36 8.82
N TYR A 159 1.34 6.44 7.94
CA TYR A 159 1.91 5.25 7.29
C TYR A 159 2.58 4.30 8.29
N LYS A 160 3.29 4.85 9.29
CA LYS A 160 3.90 4.04 10.35
C LYS A 160 2.83 3.35 11.20
N ALA A 161 1.71 4.02 11.47
CA ALA A 161 0.59 3.40 12.19
C ALA A 161 -0.12 2.31 11.38
N VAL A 162 -0.30 2.50 10.07
CA VAL A 162 -0.82 1.43 9.20
C VAL A 162 0.13 0.23 9.20
N ALA A 163 1.45 0.45 9.19
CA ALA A 163 2.43 -0.63 9.30
C ALA A 163 2.38 -1.35 10.66
N LEU A 164 2.19 -0.61 11.76
CA LEU A 164 1.95 -1.20 13.09
C LEU A 164 0.70 -2.09 13.09
N LEU A 165 -0.39 -1.61 12.49
CA LEU A 165 -1.64 -2.36 12.39
C LEU A 165 -1.50 -3.61 11.51
N ALA A 166 -0.74 -3.53 10.41
CA ALA A 166 -0.41 -4.67 9.57
C ALA A 166 0.35 -5.74 10.38
N ASP A 167 1.38 -5.34 11.13
CA ASP A 167 2.13 -6.26 12.01
C ASP A 167 1.19 -6.88 13.07
N ALA A 168 0.24 -6.12 13.61
CA ALA A 168 -0.72 -6.58 14.61
C ALA A 168 -1.62 -7.72 14.13
N VAL A 169 -1.88 -7.86 12.83
CA VAL A 169 -2.69 -8.95 12.26
C VAL A 169 -2.09 -10.32 12.59
N GLY A 170 -0.76 -10.46 12.50
CA GLY A 170 -0.08 -11.71 12.83
C GLY A 170 -0.19 -12.11 14.31
N TYR A 171 -0.41 -11.14 15.20
CA TYR A 171 -0.52 -11.38 16.64
C TYR A 171 -1.96 -11.51 17.14
N LEU A 172 -2.88 -10.73 16.56
CA LEU A 172 -4.24 -10.55 17.06
C LEU A 172 -5.33 -11.02 16.08
N GLY A 173 -4.98 -11.26 14.81
CA GLY A 173 -5.95 -11.60 13.77
C GLY A 173 -6.63 -12.96 13.93
N GLY A 174 -6.17 -13.79 14.86
CA GLY A 174 -6.73 -15.11 15.14
C GLY A 174 -6.77 -16.02 13.90
N GLU A 175 -7.77 -16.89 13.83
CA GLU A 175 -7.97 -17.78 12.66
C GLU A 175 -8.42 -17.00 11.41
N ALA A 176 -9.07 -15.85 11.61
CA ALA A 176 -9.59 -15.02 10.53
C ALA A 176 -8.49 -14.23 9.80
N GLY A 177 -7.33 -14.04 10.43
CA GLY A 177 -6.23 -13.26 9.88
C GLY A 177 -6.59 -11.79 9.63
N VAL A 178 -7.53 -11.22 10.40
CA VAL A 178 -8.06 -9.86 10.20
C VAL A 178 -8.17 -9.14 11.54
N ILE A 179 -7.92 -7.83 11.54
CA ILE A 179 -8.24 -6.93 12.66
C ILE A 179 -9.12 -5.77 12.18
N ARG A 180 -9.87 -5.16 13.11
CA ARG A 180 -10.47 -3.84 12.90
C ARG A 180 -9.58 -2.77 13.50
N ALA A 181 -9.48 -1.63 12.83
CA ALA A 181 -8.70 -0.51 13.32
C ALA A 181 -9.43 0.82 13.16
N GLN A 182 -9.35 1.66 14.18
CA GLN A 182 -9.64 3.08 14.14
C GLN A 182 -8.32 3.85 14.19
N LEU A 183 -8.04 4.62 13.15
CA LEU A 183 -6.90 5.52 13.11
C LEU A 183 -7.38 6.95 13.36
N VAL A 184 -6.95 7.54 14.46
CA VAL A 184 -7.25 8.92 14.83
C VAL A 184 -6.14 9.81 14.28
N ILE A 185 -6.53 10.81 13.48
CA ILE A 185 -5.64 11.82 12.91
C ILE A 185 -6.24 13.21 13.12
N SER A 186 -5.37 14.23 13.17
CA SER A 186 -5.82 15.63 13.28
C SER A 186 -5.86 16.36 11.94
N ASN A 187 -4.96 16.03 11.02
CA ASN A 187 -4.84 16.71 9.74
C ASN A 187 -5.92 16.22 8.74
N PRO A 188 -6.85 17.08 8.27
CA PRO A 188 -7.90 16.69 7.35
C PRO A 188 -7.44 16.51 5.90
N ASN A 189 -6.21 16.93 5.56
CA ASN A 189 -5.69 16.87 4.19
C ASN A 189 -4.99 15.54 3.86
N ILE A 190 -4.98 14.61 4.81
CA ILE A 190 -4.42 13.27 4.64
C ILE A 190 -5.30 12.44 3.70
N ASP A 191 -4.68 11.77 2.74
CA ASP A 191 -5.34 10.88 1.80
C ASP A 191 -5.79 9.58 2.51
N THR A 192 -7.00 9.61 3.07
CA THR A 192 -7.57 8.50 3.85
C THR A 192 -7.88 7.29 2.99
N ASP A 193 -8.28 7.47 1.72
CA ASP A 193 -8.51 6.38 0.76
C ASP A 193 -7.23 5.58 0.52
N ARG A 194 -6.09 6.28 0.41
CA ARG A 194 -4.79 5.63 0.30
C ARG A 194 -4.42 4.85 1.56
N LEU A 195 -4.67 5.39 2.76
CA LEU A 195 -4.42 4.67 4.02
C LEU A 195 -5.28 3.41 4.13
N VAL A 196 -6.57 3.50 3.82
CA VAL A 196 -7.50 2.36 3.82
C VAL A 196 -7.06 1.31 2.79
N SER A 197 -6.67 1.75 1.59
CA SER A 197 -6.16 0.85 0.54
C SER A 197 -4.86 0.16 0.94
N MET A 198 -3.96 0.84 1.65
CA MET A 198 -2.74 0.25 2.19
C MET A 198 -3.07 -0.79 3.28
N ALA A 199 -3.87 -0.41 4.27
CA ALA A 199 -4.28 -1.29 5.37
C ALA A 199 -4.99 -2.56 4.86
N LEU A 200 -5.85 -2.42 3.85
CA LEU A 200 -6.57 -3.55 3.26
C LEU A 200 -5.64 -4.61 2.67
N LYS A 201 -4.47 -4.24 2.13
CA LYS A 201 -3.51 -5.22 1.57
C LYS A 201 -3.02 -6.21 2.63
N ASP A 202 -2.92 -5.75 3.87
CA ASP A 202 -2.45 -6.52 5.01
C ASP A 202 -3.60 -7.01 5.88
N SER A 203 -4.83 -7.13 5.32
CA SER A 203 -6.01 -7.65 6.02
C SER A 203 -6.47 -6.83 7.24
N VAL A 204 -6.22 -5.52 7.21
CA VAL A 204 -6.71 -4.57 8.23
C VAL A 204 -7.97 -3.87 7.73
N SER A 205 -9.08 -4.00 8.46
CA SER A 205 -10.31 -3.23 8.23
C SER A 205 -10.20 -1.87 8.91
N LEU A 206 -9.65 -0.88 8.19
CA LEU A 206 -9.35 0.45 8.69
C LEU A 206 -10.53 1.42 8.56
N THR A 207 -10.84 2.15 9.63
CA THR A 207 -11.62 3.39 9.63
C THR A 207 -10.71 4.53 10.08
N VAL A 208 -10.82 5.68 9.43
CA VAL A 208 -10.08 6.89 9.82
C VAL A 208 -11.04 7.86 10.50
N GLU A 209 -10.67 8.33 11.68
CA GLU A 209 -11.42 9.32 12.46
C GLU A 209 -10.61 10.61 12.51
N HIS A 210 -11.27 11.71 12.17
CA HIS A 210 -10.69 13.04 12.28
C HIS A 210 -11.08 13.66 13.61
N HIS A 211 -10.08 14.02 14.40
CA HIS A 211 -10.25 14.72 15.68
C HIS A 211 -9.59 16.10 15.60
N GLU A 212 -10.01 17.03 16.46
CA GLU A 212 -9.23 18.26 16.66
C GLU A 212 -7.88 17.92 17.33
N GLU A 213 -6.85 18.74 17.12
CA GLU A 213 -5.52 18.50 17.69
C GLU A 213 -5.56 18.34 19.22
N ALA A 214 -6.41 19.12 19.90
CA ALA A 214 -6.60 19.04 21.35
C ALA A 214 -7.16 17.69 21.84
N ASP A 215 -7.83 16.94 20.95
CA ASP A 215 -8.45 15.64 21.25
C ASP A 215 -7.62 14.46 20.70
N ASN A 216 -6.45 14.74 20.11
CA ASN A 216 -5.54 13.71 19.61
C ASN A 216 -4.31 13.60 20.52
N PRO A 217 -4.23 12.57 21.38
CA PRO A 217 -3.14 12.45 22.35
C PRO A 217 -1.77 12.22 21.70
N ALA A 218 -1.72 11.86 20.41
CA ALA A 218 -0.44 11.75 19.69
C ALA A 218 0.20 13.13 19.43
N VAL A 219 -0.57 14.22 19.42
CA VAL A 219 -0.04 15.58 19.25
C VAL A 219 0.89 15.92 20.41
N GLU A 220 0.42 15.74 21.66
CA GLU A 220 1.24 15.99 22.85
C GLU A 220 2.49 15.10 22.87
N VAL A 221 2.36 13.80 22.50
CA VAL A 221 3.52 12.90 22.40
C VAL A 221 4.53 13.41 21.37
N CYS A 222 4.07 13.90 20.22
CA CYS A 222 4.91 14.40 19.14
C CYS A 222 5.68 15.68 19.53
N GLU A 223 5.09 16.51 20.39
CA GLU A 223 5.66 17.78 20.84
C GLU A 223 6.59 17.63 22.05
N THR A 224 6.30 16.68 22.95
CA THR A 224 6.94 16.61 24.27
C THR A 224 8.02 15.54 24.39
N GLU A 225 7.94 14.46 23.62
CA GLU A 225 8.90 13.36 23.73
C GLU A 225 10.21 13.65 22.98
N VAL A 226 11.32 13.26 23.60
CA VAL A 226 12.67 13.45 23.05
C VAL A 226 13.31 12.11 22.79
N GLY A 227 14.03 12.01 21.68
CA GLY A 227 14.72 10.79 21.23
C GLY A 227 13.87 9.96 20.29
N GLU A 228 14.10 8.65 20.28
CA GLU A 228 13.42 7.73 19.37
C GLU A 228 12.94 6.49 20.13
N ARG A 229 11.69 6.13 19.89
CA ARG A 229 11.14 4.81 20.18
C ARG A 229 10.41 4.30 18.96
N HIS A 230 10.88 3.17 18.43
CA HIS A 230 10.36 2.65 17.18
C HIS A 230 8.98 2.00 17.40
N TRP A 231 8.06 2.16 16.43
CA TRP A 231 6.70 1.62 16.52
C TRP A 231 6.65 0.09 16.63
N LYS A 232 7.69 -0.60 16.13
CA LYS A 232 7.85 -2.06 16.27
C LYS A 232 8.07 -2.53 17.71
N ASP A 233 8.45 -1.63 18.60
CA ASP A 233 8.67 -1.94 20.02
C ASP A 233 7.37 -1.86 20.84
N LEU A 234 6.25 -1.57 20.19
CA LEU A 234 4.93 -1.48 20.81
C LEU A 234 4.26 -2.85 20.81
N ALA A 235 3.60 -3.20 21.92
CA ALA A 235 2.80 -4.41 21.98
C ALA A 235 1.43 -4.14 21.34
N PRO A 236 1.03 -4.87 20.27
CA PRO A 236 -0.25 -4.64 19.61
C PRO A 236 -1.48 -4.70 20.53
N ARG A 237 -1.42 -5.52 21.59
CA ARG A 237 -2.49 -5.65 22.57
C ARG A 237 -2.81 -4.35 23.32
N ASP A 238 -1.85 -3.44 23.44
CA ASP A 238 -2.01 -2.20 24.20
C ASP A 238 -2.89 -1.16 23.46
N PHE A 239 -3.24 -1.47 22.22
CA PHE A 239 -4.11 -0.67 21.35
C PHE A 239 -5.52 -1.25 21.25
N VAL A 240 -5.77 -2.43 21.80
CA VAL A 240 -7.10 -3.07 21.77
C VAL A 240 -8.04 -2.26 22.65
N ILE A 241 -9.18 -1.85 22.07
CA ILE A 241 -10.28 -1.25 22.83
C ILE A 241 -11.32 -2.32 23.12
N GLU A 242 -11.68 -2.47 24.40
CA GLU A 242 -12.77 -3.34 24.79
C GLU A 242 -14.07 -2.75 24.21
N GLY A 243 -14.70 -3.49 23.29
CA GLY A 243 -16.00 -3.09 22.80
C GLY A 243 -17.03 -3.21 23.92
N GLU A 244 -17.84 -2.16 24.13
CA GLU A 244 -19.20 -2.36 24.61
C GLU A 244 -19.85 -3.39 23.68
N GLN A 245 -20.01 -4.62 24.17
CA GLN A 245 -20.82 -5.61 23.49
C GLN A 245 -22.24 -5.04 23.45
N GLY A 246 -22.74 -4.76 22.26
CA GLY A 246 -24.09 -4.25 22.06
C GLY A 246 -25.10 -5.06 22.87
N GLN A 247 -25.82 -4.36 23.75
CA GLN A 247 -27.10 -4.81 24.30
C GLN A 247 -28.16 -4.78 23.20
#